data_AF-A0A3N5MIT7-F1
#
_entry.id   AF-A0A3N5MIT7-F1
#
_cell.length_a   1.000
_cell.length_b   1.000
_cell.length_c   1.000
_cell.angle_alpha   90.00
_cell.angle_beta   90.00
_cell.angle_gamma   90.00
#
_symmetry.space_group_name_H-M   'P 1'
#
loop_
_entity.id
_entity.type
_entity.pdbx_description
1 polymer ?
#
loop_
_entity_poly.entity_id
_entity_poly.type
_entity_poly.pdbx_seq_one_letter_code
_entity_poly.pdbx_strand_id
1 'polypeptide(L)' 'MDETQVKEYLISHDQEFRKLAEEHKNFELRLQELHQKPHRNENDQFEETRLKKKKLAIKDQMQLIISRYQTQHTAR' A
#
# COMPACT_ATOMS: atom_id res chain seq x y z
N MET A 1 -4.45 5.31 -19.98
CA MET A 1 -3.52 5.81 -18.95
C MET A 1 -2.94 4.60 -18.25
N ASP A 2 -1.63 4.43 -18.27
CA ASP A 2 -0.96 3.39 -17.49
C ASP A 2 -1.24 3.59 -15.99
N GLU A 3 -1.42 2.49 -15.25
CA GLU A 3 -1.70 2.53 -13.81
C GLU A 3 -0.61 3.30 -13.04
N THR A 4 0.63 3.24 -13.53
CA THR A 4 1.78 3.98 -12.99
C THR A 4 1.60 5.49 -13.10
N GLN A 5 1.10 6.00 -14.24
CA GLN A 5 0.82 7.43 -14.40
C GLN A 5 -0.29 7.92 -13.47
N VAL A 6 -1.35 7.12 -13.31
CA VAL A 6 -2.46 7.47 -12.39
C VAL A 6 -1.95 7.49 -10.95
N LYS A 7 -1.10 6.53 -10.57
CA LYS A 7 -0.44 6.54 -9.25
C LYS A 7 0.41 7.79 -9.03
N GLU A 8 1.30 8.14 -9.94
CA GLU A 8 2.14 9.35 -9.80
C GLU A 8 1.31 10.63 -9.67
N TYR A 9 0.25 10.74 -10.49
CA TYR A 9 -0.68 11.85 -10.39
C TYR A 9 -1.37 11.90 -9.02
N LEU A 10 -1.91 10.76 -8.55
CA LEU A 10 -2.56 10.66 -7.24
C LEU A 10 -1.60 10.92 -6.09
N ILE A 11 -0.34 10.48 -6.17
CA ILE A 11 0.68 10.80 -5.14
C ILE A 11 0.89 12.32 -5.04
N SER A 12 0.83 13.04 -6.17
CA SER A 12 1.04 14.48 -6.20
C SER A 12 -0.21 15.31 -5.89
N HIS A 13 -1.41 14.83 -6.26
CA HIS A 13 -2.67 15.57 -6.14
C HIS A 13 -3.55 15.11 -4.98
N ASP A 14 -3.40 13.86 -4.54
CA ASP A 14 -4.24 13.25 -3.52
C ASP A 14 -3.42 12.96 -2.26
N GLN A 15 -3.66 13.77 -1.22
CA GLN A 15 -2.93 13.65 0.04
C GLN A 15 -3.22 12.32 0.76
N GLU A 16 -4.39 11.73 0.55
CA GLU A 16 -4.76 10.44 1.13
C GLU A 16 -3.97 9.32 0.46
N PHE A 17 -3.91 9.31 -0.88
CA PHE A 17 -3.09 8.38 -1.64
C PHE A 17 -1.62 8.46 -1.26
N ARG A 18 -1.09 9.68 -1.08
CA ARG A 18 0.29 9.89 -0.63
C ARG A 18 0.54 9.26 0.75
N LYS A 19 -0.35 9.47 1.72
CA LYS A 19 -0.24 8.87 3.06
C LYS A 19 -0.30 7.34 2.98
N LEU A 20 -1.21 6.80 2.17
CA LEU A 20 -1.31 5.35 1.93
C LEU A 20 -0.02 4.78 1.33
N ALA A 21 0.59 5.47 0.37
CA ALA A 21 1.86 5.06 -0.22
C ALA A 21 3.03 5.09 0.80
N GLU A 22 3.08 6.11 1.66
CA GLU A 22 4.06 6.19 2.75
C GLU A 22 3.86 5.07 3.77
N GLU A 23 2.62 4.81 4.21
CA GLU A 23 2.31 3.69 5.10
C GLU A 23 2.62 2.33 4.47
N HIS A 24 2.34 2.13 3.17
CA HIS A 24 2.69 0.91 2.45
C HIS A 24 4.20 0.66 2.49
N LYS A 25 5.01 1.71 2.26
CA LYS A 25 6.47 1.63 2.32
C LYS A 25 6.96 1.31 3.75
N ASN A 26 6.35 1.93 4.77
CA ASN A 26 6.65 1.64 6.17
C ASN A 26 6.32 0.19 6.54
N PHE A 27 5.20 -0.35 6.09
CA PHE A 27 4.85 -1.75 6.33
C PHE A 27 5.79 -2.72 5.61
N GLU A 28 6.24 -2.37 4.40
CA GLU A 28 7.20 -3.18 3.65
C GLU A 28 8.58 -3.21 4.34
N LEU A 29 9.07 -2.07 4.82
CA LEU A 29 10.30 -1.99 5.61
C LEU A 29 10.19 -2.85 6.88
N ARG A 30 9.10 -2.71 7.63
CA ARG A 30 8.89 -3.43 8.88
C ARG A 30 8.77 -4.94 8.66
N LEU A 31 8.11 -5.36 7.57
CA LEU A 31 8.08 -6.75 7.13
C LEU A 31 9.48 -7.27 6.77
N GLN A 32 10.27 -6.46 6.07
CA GLN A 32 11.64 -6.82 5.69
C GLN A 32 12.53 -6.98 6.93
N GLU A 33 12.44 -6.08 7.91
CA GLU A 33 13.15 -6.20 9.18
C GLU A 33 12.78 -7.48 9.93
N LEU A 34 11.48 -7.81 9.99
CA LEU A 34 11.02 -9.07 10.55
C LEU A 34 11.54 -10.27 9.75
N HIS A 35 11.64 -10.16 8.42
CA HIS A 35 12.13 -11.23 7.52
C HIS A 35 13.63 -11.45 7.65
N GLN A 36 14.40 -10.40 7.93
CA GLN A 36 15.84 -10.49 8.14
C GLN A 36 16.22 -11.02 9.52
N LYS A 37 15.29 -11.05 10.49
CA LYS A 37 15.56 -11.65 11.80
C LYS A 37 15.69 -13.17 11.69
N PRO A 38 16.84 -13.76 12.10
CA PRO A 38 17.07 -15.21 12.01
C PRO A 38 16.27 -16.03 13.03
N HIS A 39 15.79 -15.43 14.12
CA HIS A 39 15.00 -16.09 15.17
C HIS A 39 13.57 -15.54 15.17
N ARG A 40 12.79 -15.87 14.12
CA ARG A 40 11.35 -15.58 14.10
C ARG A 40 10.64 -16.43 15.14
N ASN A 41 10.16 -15.80 16.20
CA ASN A 41 9.27 -16.45 17.15
C ASN A 41 7.82 -16.44 16.62
N GLU A 42 6.94 -17.18 17.27
CA GLU A 42 5.50 -17.18 16.94
C GLU A 42 4.91 -15.75 16.95
N ASN A 43 5.42 -14.89 17.84
CA ASN A 43 5.03 -13.48 17.90
C ASN A 43 5.43 -12.70 16.63
N ASP A 44 6.61 -12.96 16.05
CA ASP A 44 7.04 -12.34 14.79
C ASP A 44 6.19 -12.84 13.59
N GLN A 45 5.75 -14.10 13.59
CA GLN A 45 4.82 -14.61 12.57
C GLN A 45 3.45 -13.96 12.66
N PHE A 46 2.96 -13.72 13.89
CA PHE A 46 1.69 -13.03 14.12
C PHE A 46 1.77 -11.56 13.68
N GLU A 47 2.84 -10.87 14.04
CA GLU A 47 3.16 -9.51 13.58
C GLU A 47 3.28 -9.44 12.06
N GLU A 48 3.99 -10.38 11.42
CA GLU A 48 4.07 -10.46 9.96
C GLU A 48 2.69 -10.63 9.32
N THR A 49 1.87 -11.55 9.82
CA THR A 49 0.54 -11.81 9.26
C THR A 49 -0.34 -10.56 9.40
N ARG A 50 -0.25 -9.88 10.54
CA ARG A 50 -0.94 -8.61 10.79
C ARG A 50 -0.46 -7.51 9.85
N LEU A 51 0.85 -7.39 9.62
CA LEU A 51 1.45 -6.43 8.70
C LEU A 51 1.08 -6.73 7.24
N LYS A 52 1.09 -8.00 6.82
CA LYS A 52 0.62 -8.42 5.49
C LYS A 52 -0.84 -8.05 5.26
N LYS A 53 -1.71 -8.28 6.27
CA LYS A 53 -3.13 -7.87 6.21
C LYS A 53 -3.28 -6.35 6.09
N LYS A 54 -2.53 -5.57 6.88
CA LYS A 54 -2.53 -4.10 6.77
C LYS A 54 -2.03 -3.62 5.41
N LYS A 55 -0.93 -4.20 4.91
CA LYS A 55 -0.39 -3.91 3.58
C LYS A 55 -1.41 -4.21 2.48
N LEU A 56 -2.13 -5.32 2.60
CA LEU A 56 -3.21 -5.68 1.68
C LEU A 56 -4.34 -4.64 1.73
N ALA A 57 -4.81 -4.27 2.92
CA ALA A 57 -5.85 -3.25 3.08
C ALA A 57 -5.45 -1.90 2.46
N ILE A 58 -4.21 -1.46 2.65
CA ILE A 58 -3.69 -0.24 2.00
C ILE A 58 -3.65 -0.40 0.48
N LYS A 59 -3.24 -1.57 -0.03
CA LYS A 59 -3.27 -1.85 -1.46
C LYS A 59 -4.70 -1.77 -2.01
N ASP A 60 -5.68 -2.36 -1.32
CA ASP A 60 -7.10 -2.27 -1.67
C ASP A 60 -7.60 -0.81 -1.67
N GLN A 61 -7.23 -0.02 -0.66
CA GLN A 61 -7.58 1.41 -0.61
C GLN A 61 -6.96 2.19 -1.78
N MET A 62 -5.68 1.97 -2.09
CA MET A 62 -5.03 2.59 -3.24
C MET A 62 -5.72 2.20 -4.56
N GLN A 63 -6.07 0.92 -4.73
CA GLN A 63 -6.79 0.44 -5.92
C GLN A 63 -8.18 1.04 -6.03
N LEU A 64 -8.89 1.24 -4.91
CA LEU A 64 -10.18 1.91 -4.91
C LEU A 64 -10.07 3.35 -5.40
N ILE A 65 -9.06 4.10 -4.94
CA ILE A 65 -8.82 5.49 -5.37
C ILE A 65 -8.48 5.51 -6.87
N ILE A 66 -7.58 4.64 -7.32
CA ILE A 66 -7.22 4.52 -8.74
C ILE A 66 -8.44 4.20 -9.59
N SER A 67 -9.25 3.21 -9.19
CA SER A 67 -10.45 2.79 -9.89
C SER A 67 -11.50 3.91 -9.96
N ARG A 68 -11.72 4.64 -8.85
CA ARG A 68 -12.59 5.82 -8.83
C ARG A 68 -12.09 6.89 -9.80
N TYR A 69 -10.79 7.17 -9.79
CA TYR A 69 -10.19 8.16 -10.68
C TYR A 69 -10.30 7.75 -12.14
N GLN A 70 -9.97 6.50 -12.47
CA GLN A 70 -10.13 5.93 -13.81
C GLN A 70 -11.58 5.98 -14.27
N THR A 71 -12.54 5.63 -13.42
CA THR A 71 -13.97 5.70 -13.76
C THR A 71 -14.41 7.13 -14.04
N GLN A 72 -14.01 8.09 -13.20
CA GLN A 72 -14.32 9.52 -13.38
C GLN A 72 -13.67 10.13 -14.62
N HIS A 73 -12.45 9.73 -14.97
CA HIS A 73 -11.72 10.24 -16.14
C HIS A 73 -12.06 9.51 -17.44
N THR A 74 -12.51 8.25 -17.39
CA THR A 74 -12.88 7.47 -18.59
C THR A 74 -14.34 7.69 -18.97
N ALA A 75 -15.22 8.04 -18.02
CA ALA A 75 -16.63 8.33 -18.27
C ALA A 75 -16.88 9.77 -18.81
N ARG A 76 -15.84 10.46 -19.28
CA ARG A 76 -15.91 11.84 -19.77
C ARG A 76 -15.36 11.91 -21.19
#